data_AF-A0A7C6JZG5-F1
#
_entry.id   AF-A0A7C6JZG5-F1
#
_cell.length_a   1.000
_cell.length_b   1.000
_cell.length_c   1.000
_cell.angle_alpha   90.00
_cell.angle_beta   90.00
_cell.angle_gamma   90.00
#
_symmetry.space_group_name_H-M   'P 1'
#
loop_
_entity.id
_entity.type
_entity.pdbx_description
1 polymer ?
#
loop_
_entity_poly.entity_id
_entity_poly.type
_entity_poly.pdbx_seq_one_letter_code
_entity_poly.pdbx_strand_id
1 'polypeptide(L)'
;MDFLDFYRYFLILIVPGLIGALAYSIVACLRTEISLFTALIIDLLTFIIMLAGLFLFHGVATIEYLIYEFTCLSFTIKYTLLSILIAIILGVIGGVIRRLFFWIRR
;
A
#
# COMPACT_ATOMS: atom_id res chain seq x y z
N MET A 1 -22.08 -6.47 7.49
CA MET A 1 -21.37 -5.39 6.77
C MET A 1 -22.28 -4.90 5.68
N ASP A 2 -22.55 -3.60 5.67
CA ASP A 2 -23.34 -3.01 4.59
C ASP A 2 -22.49 -2.88 3.31
N PHE A 3 -23.15 -2.82 2.16
CA PHE A 3 -22.47 -2.71 0.85
C PHE A 3 -21.51 -1.51 0.78
N LEU A 4 -21.85 -0.44 1.51
CA LEU A 4 -21.07 0.79 1.61
C LEU A 4 -19.76 0.60 2.38
N ASP A 5 -19.77 -0.21 3.43
CA ASP A 5 -18.57 -0.54 4.22
C ASP A 5 -17.62 -1.42 3.44
N PHE A 6 -18.15 -2.41 2.71
CA PHE A 6 -17.36 -3.27 1.85
C PHE A 6 -16.59 -2.46 0.79
N TYR A 7 -17.30 -1.54 0.11
CA TYR A 7 -16.69 -0.67 -0.89
C TYR A 7 -15.61 0.24 -0.29
N ARG A 8 -15.85 0.76 0.93
CA ARG A 8 -14.89 1.61 1.64
C ARG A 8 -13.61 0.86 1.99
N TYR A 9 -13.70 -0.34 2.54
CA TYR A 9 -12.52 -1.14 2.87
C TYR A 9 -11.77 -1.59 1.61
N PHE A 10 -12.50 -1.91 0.54
CA PHE A 10 -11.91 -2.25 -0.75
C PHE A 10 -11.10 -1.08 -1.33
N LEU A 11 -11.62 0.15 -1.27
CA LEU A 11 -10.89 1.35 -1.67
C LEU A 11 -9.69 1.63 -0.77
N ILE A 12 -9.83 1.51 0.56
CA ILE A 12 -8.72 1.70 1.51
C ILE A 12 -7.60 0.69 1.24
N LEU A 13 -7.95 -0.52 0.77
CA LEU A 13 -6.97 -1.52 0.39
C LEU A 13 -6.24 -1.11 -0.89
N ILE A 14 -6.96 -0.85 -2.00
CA ILE A 14 -6.40 -0.73 -3.36
C ILE A 14 -5.80 0.65 -3.69
N VAL A 15 -6.37 1.72 -3.15
CA VAL A 15 -5.95 3.10 -3.45
C VAL A 15 -4.47 3.33 -3.11
N PRO A 16 -3.94 2.87 -1.96
CA PRO A 16 -2.52 2.94 -1.65
C PRO A 16 -1.63 2.30 -2.73
N GLY A 17 -1.92 1.07 -3.17
CA GLY A 17 -1.13 0.37 -4.18
C GLY A 17 -1.09 1.11 -5.52
N LEU A 18 -2.21 1.74 -5.92
CA LEU A 18 -2.27 2.56 -7.13
C LEU A 18 -1.38 3.82 -7.01
N ILE A 19 -1.42 4.49 -5.86
CA ILE A 19 -0.56 5.65 -5.55
C ILE A 19 0.92 5.24 -5.52
N GLY A 20 1.23 4.09 -4.94
CA GLY A 20 2.58 3.55 -4.93
C GLY A 20 3.09 3.21 -6.33
N ALA A 21 2.24 2.65 -7.20
CA ALA A 21 2.59 2.37 -8.59
C ALA A 21 2.82 3.63 -9.43
N LEU A 22 2.08 4.71 -9.14
CA LEU A 22 2.34 6.03 -9.68
C LEU A 22 3.72 6.54 -9.24
N ALA A 23 4.05 6.43 -7.95
CA ALA A 23 5.38 6.82 -7.45
C ALA A 23 6.50 5.99 -8.13
N TYR A 24 6.28 4.69 -8.29
CA TYR A 24 7.19 3.80 -9.01
C TYR A 24 7.41 4.24 -10.46
N SER A 25 6.34 4.53 -11.22
CA SER A 25 6.47 4.89 -12.64
C SER A 25 7.24 6.20 -12.82
N ILE A 26 6.98 7.20 -11.96
CA ILE A 26 7.70 8.48 -11.93
C ILE A 26 9.20 8.25 -11.68
N VAL A 27 9.54 7.51 -10.62
CA VAL A 27 10.94 7.31 -10.22
C VAL A 27 11.72 6.42 -11.20
N ALA A 28 11.07 5.39 -11.74
CA ALA A 28 11.65 4.53 -12.76
C ALA A 28 11.77 5.21 -14.13
N CYS A 29 11.24 6.44 -14.29
CA CYS A 29 11.12 7.15 -15.57
C CYS A 29 10.46 6.28 -16.66
N LEU A 30 9.47 5.47 -16.27
CA LEU A 30 8.70 4.67 -17.22
C LEU A 30 7.67 5.57 -17.90
N ARG A 31 7.76 5.70 -19.22
CA ARG A 31 6.74 6.37 -20.06
C ARG A 31 5.54 5.46 -20.39
N THR A 32 5.55 4.21 -19.97
CA THR A 32 4.47 3.25 -20.20
C THR A 32 3.37 3.37 -19.16
N GLU A 33 2.19 2.88 -19.49
CA GLU A 33 1.03 2.82 -18.60
C GLU A 33 1.36 2.14 -17.25
N ILE A 34 0.63 2.56 -16.22
CA ILE A 34 0.73 1.98 -14.88
C ILE A 34 0.26 0.54 -14.96
N SER A 35 1.20 -0.40 -14.81
CA SER A 35 0.86 -1.82 -14.80
C SER A 35 0.01 -2.14 -13.56
N LEU A 36 -1.18 -2.69 -13.79
CA LEU A 36 -2.07 -3.19 -12.73
C LEU A 36 -1.35 -4.20 -11.83
N PHE A 37 -0.47 -5.03 -12.39
CA PHE A 37 0.33 -5.98 -11.63
C PHE A 37 1.27 -5.28 -10.64
N THR A 38 1.90 -4.18 -11.05
CA THR A 38 2.79 -3.43 -10.16
C THR A 38 2.00 -2.79 -9.01
N ALA A 39 0.83 -2.23 -9.31
CA ALA A 39 -0.07 -1.70 -8.28
C ALA A 39 -0.47 -2.79 -7.29
N LEU A 40 -0.89 -3.97 -7.78
CA LEU A 40 -1.31 -5.09 -6.94
C LEU A 40 -0.18 -5.62 -6.04
N ILE A 41 1.06 -5.68 -6.55
CA ILE A 41 2.23 -6.10 -5.76
C ILE A 41 2.54 -5.08 -4.66
N ILE A 42 2.55 -3.79 -4.99
CA ILE A 42 2.78 -2.74 -3.99
C ILE A 42 1.66 -2.75 -2.95
N ASP A 43 0.42 -3.00 -3.37
CA ASP A 43 -0.74 -3.12 -2.49
C ASP A 43 -0.57 -4.26 -1.49
N LEU A 44 -0.22 -5.46 -2.00
CA LEU A 44 0.00 -6.65 -1.18
C LEU A 44 1.13 -6.43 -0.18
N LEU A 45 2.25 -5.85 -0.61
CA LEU A 45 3.37 -5.54 0.28
C LEU A 45 2.99 -4.50 1.35
N THR A 46 2.26 -3.45 0.95
CA THR A 46 1.76 -2.43 1.88
C THR A 46 0.86 -3.06 2.93
N PHE A 47 -0.07 -3.93 2.51
CA PHE A 47 -0.95 -4.64 3.41
C PHE A 47 -0.21 -5.54 4.39
N ILE A 48 0.79 -6.30 3.93
CA ILE A 48 1.62 -7.14 4.80
C ILE A 48 2.39 -6.29 5.83
N ILE A 49 2.99 -5.18 5.41
CA ILE A 49 3.71 -4.28 6.32
C ILE A 49 2.76 -3.66 7.34
N MET A 50 1.56 -3.25 6.92
CA MET A 50 0.54 -2.72 7.83
C MET A 50 0.09 -3.76 8.86
N LEU A 51 -0.15 -5.01 8.45
CA LEU A 51 -0.46 -6.11 9.36
C LEU A 51 0.68 -6.37 10.36
N ALA A 52 1.92 -6.43 9.87
CA ALA A 52 3.09 -6.61 10.72
C ALA A 52 3.25 -5.45 11.71
N GLY A 53 3.05 -4.20 11.26
CA GLY A 53 3.05 -3.02 12.11
C GLY A 53 1.96 -3.10 13.18
N LEU A 54 0.74 -3.49 12.81
CA LEU A 54 -0.35 -3.61 13.77
C LEU A 54 -0.12 -4.70 14.81
N PHE A 55 0.44 -5.83 14.40
CA PHE A 55 0.83 -6.90 15.30
C PHE A 55 1.89 -6.42 16.30
N LEU A 56 2.92 -5.71 15.84
CA LEU A 56 4.02 -5.24 16.69
C LEU A 56 3.64 -4.07 17.61
N PHE A 57 2.87 -3.10 17.10
CA PHE A 57 2.58 -1.85 17.82
C PHE A 57 1.27 -1.86 18.61
N HIS A 58 0.28 -2.64 18.17
CA HIS A 58 -1.05 -2.70 18.81
C HIS A 58 -1.43 -4.11 19.28
N GLY A 59 -0.59 -5.12 19.04
CA GLY A 59 -0.89 -6.50 19.45
C GLY A 59 -2.08 -7.12 18.71
N VAL A 60 -2.49 -6.55 17.58
CA VAL A 60 -3.61 -7.09 16.79
C VAL A 60 -3.18 -8.40 16.13
N ALA A 61 -3.64 -9.53 16.69
CA ALA A 61 -3.28 -10.86 16.21
C ALA A 61 -4.35 -11.50 15.30
N THR A 62 -5.56 -10.93 15.23
CA THR A 62 -6.68 -11.51 14.46
C THR A 62 -7.30 -10.47 13.53
N ILE A 63 -7.83 -10.95 12.39
CA ILE A 63 -8.54 -10.11 11.43
C ILE A 63 -9.84 -9.55 12.04
N GLU A 64 -10.49 -10.28 12.93
CA GLU A 64 -11.70 -9.82 13.62
C GLU A 64 -11.42 -8.58 14.49
N TYR A 65 -10.30 -8.59 15.23
CA TYR A 65 -9.89 -7.45 16.03
C TYR A 65 -9.49 -6.25 15.17
N LEU A 66 -8.86 -6.50 14.02
CA LEU A 66 -8.54 -5.47 13.03
C LEU A 66 -9.81 -4.76 12.50
N ILE A 67 -10.84 -5.53 12.14
CA ILE A 67 -12.13 -5.00 11.67
C ILE A 67 -12.81 -4.19 12.79
N TYR A 68 -12.72 -4.65 14.03
CA TYR A 68 -13.24 -3.92 15.18
C TYR A 68 -12.54 -2.56 15.35
N GLU A 69 -11.20 -2.49 15.27
CA GLU A 69 -10.47 -1.23 15.34
C GLU A 69 -10.79 -0.28 14.18
N PHE A 70 -11.12 -0.80 13.00
CA PHE A 70 -11.60 0.01 11.87
C PHE A 70 -12.97 0.66 12.09
N THR A 71 -13.73 0.27 13.12
CA THR A 71 -14.94 1.01 13.51
C THR A 71 -14.59 2.38 14.11
N CYS A 72 -13.37 2.54 14.64
CA CYS A 72 -12.88 3.81 15.14
C CYS A 72 -12.42 4.71 13.98
N LEU A 73 -13.07 5.88 13.85
CA LEU A 73 -12.78 6.84 12.78
C LEU A 73 -11.32 7.33 12.83
N SER A 74 -10.82 7.60 14.04
CA SER A 74 -9.43 8.06 14.26
C SER A 74 -8.41 7.02 13.81
N PHE A 75 -8.67 5.74 14.09
CA PHE A 75 -7.81 4.64 13.68
C PHE A 75 -7.80 4.48 12.16
N THR A 76 -8.98 4.50 11.53
CA THR A 76 -9.12 4.35 10.06
C THR A 76 -8.36 5.42 9.28
N ILE A 77 -8.42 6.68 9.71
CA ILE A 77 -7.71 7.78 9.05
C ILE A 77 -6.19 7.60 9.19
N LYS A 78 -5.71 7.28 10.39
CA LYS A 78 -4.27 7.04 10.64
C LYS A 78 -3.76 5.86 9.83
N TYR A 79 -4.52 4.77 9.80
CA TYR A 79 -4.21 3.58 9.02
C TYR A 79 -4.10 3.91 7.52
N THR A 80 -5.07 4.65 6.98
CA THR A 80 -5.09 5.00 5.55
C THR A 80 -3.93 5.94 5.17
N LEU A 81 -3.62 6.93 6.00
CA LEU A 81 -2.46 7.79 5.76
C LEU A 81 -1.14 7.01 5.80
N LEU A 82 -1.01 6.09 6.76
CA LEU A 82 0.18 5.28 6.91
C LEU A 82 0.35 4.30 5.74
N SER A 83 -0.74 3.67 5.27
CA SER A 83 -0.69 2.75 4.12
C SER A 83 -0.28 3.48 2.84
N ILE A 84 -0.82 4.69 2.59
CA ILE A 84 -0.41 5.52 1.45
C ILE A 84 1.09 5.87 1.55
N LEU A 85 1.56 6.26 2.73
CA LEU A 85 2.98 6.60 2.94
C LEU A 85 3.89 5.40 2.64
N ILE A 86 3.55 4.21 3.15
CA ILE A 86 4.30 2.97 2.91
C ILE A 86 4.29 2.62 1.42
N ALA A 87 3.14 2.71 0.76
CA ALA A 87 3.01 2.40 -0.66
C ALA A 87 3.87 3.34 -1.52
N ILE A 88 3.93 4.63 -1.18
CA ILE A 88 4.83 5.59 -1.85
C ILE A 88 6.29 5.18 -1.63
N ILE A 89 6.69 4.87 -0.40
CA ILE A 89 8.06 4.46 -0.09
C ILE A 89 8.45 3.21 -0.89
N LEU A 90 7.60 2.18 -0.90
CA LEU A 90 7.82 0.96 -1.69
C LEU A 90 7.92 1.26 -3.19
N GLY A 91 7.04 2.11 -3.70
CA GLY A 91 7.06 2.55 -5.10
C GLY A 91 8.37 3.25 -5.45
N VAL A 92 8.82 4.19 -4.63
CA VAL A 92 10.10 4.90 -4.79
C VAL A 92 11.27 3.93 -4.76
N ILE A 93 11.34 3.03 -3.76
CA ILE A 93 12.42 2.04 -3.64
C ILE A 93 12.46 1.15 -4.89
N GLY A 94 11.32 0.60 -5.31
CA GLY A 94 11.24 -0.22 -6.52
C GLY A 94 11.69 0.54 -7.76
N GLY A 95 11.31 1.81 -7.89
CA GLY A 95 11.69 2.66 -9.00
C GLY A 95 13.19 2.94 -9.04
N VAL A 96 13.80 3.22 -7.88
CA VAL A 96 15.25 3.41 -7.74
C VAL A 96 16.00 2.14 -8.09
N ILE A 97 15.59 0.97 -7.55
CA ILE A 97 16.24 -0.32 -7.83
C ILE A 97 16.23 -0.60 -9.33
N ARG A 98 15.09 -0.43 -10.00
CA ARG A 98 14.99 -0.62 -11.45
C ARG A 98 15.93 0.32 -12.21
N ARG A 99 15.99 1.59 -11.80
CA ARG A 99 16.87 2.58 -12.43
C ARG A 99 18.34 2.22 -12.26
N LEU A 100 18.74 1.79 -11.06
CA LEU A 100 20.09 1.32 -10.78
C LEU A 100 20.45 0.07 -11.59
N PHE A 101 19.54 -0.91 -11.69
CA PHE A 101 19.76 -2.12 -12.48
C PHE A 101 19.96 -1.81 -13.97
N PHE A 102 19.19 -0.86 -14.51
CA PHE A 102 19.37 -0.40 -15.89
C PHE A 102 20.71 0.30 -16.10
N TRP A 103 21.20 1.03 -15.09
CA TRP A 103 22.50 1.68 -15.13
C TRP A 103 23.68 0.69 -15.06
N ILE A 104 23.59 -0.35 -14.23
CA ILE A 104 24.62 -1.38 -14.08
C ILE A 104 24.73 -2.29 -15.31
N ARG A 105 23.62 -2.49 -16.04
CA ARG A 105 23.60 -3.35 -17.23
C ARG A 105 24.06 -2.64 -18.51
N ARG A 106 24.38 -1.34 -18.44
CA ARG A 106 24.82 -0.52 -19.58
C ARG A 106 26.32 -0.39 -19.61
#